data_AF-A0A968XGL6-F1
#
_entry.id   AF-A0A968XGL6-F1
#
_cell.length_a   1.000
_cell.length_b   1.000
_cell.length_c   1.000
_cell.angle_alpha   90.00
_cell.angle_beta   90.00
_cell.angle_gamma   90.00
#
_symmetry.space_group_name_H-M   'P 1'
#
loop_
_entity.id
_entity.type
_entity.pdbx_description
1 polymer ?
#
loop_
_entity_poly.entity_id
_entity_poly.type
_entity_poly.pdbx_seq_one_letter_code
_entity_poly.pdbx_strand_id
1 'polypeptide(L)' 'MSRTDFAFHHQFRVRWAETDAQGIVFNARYLDYADIAITEYWRALNFAQKYPDTQVQNPCEKSNDPMVRSHPTG' A
#
# COMPACT_ATOMS: atom_id res chain seq x y z
N MET A 1 -25.65 11.90 2.30
CA MET A 1 -24.67 12.03 1.19
C MET A 1 -24.99 10.98 0.16
N SER A 2 -25.07 11.38 -1.10
CA SER A 2 -25.32 10.51 -2.24
C SER A 2 -24.00 9.87 -2.71
N ARG A 3 -24.06 8.69 -3.35
CA ARG A 3 -22.86 8.05 -3.92
C ARG A 3 -22.15 8.96 -4.94
N THR A 4 -22.92 9.81 -5.62
CA THR A 4 -22.41 10.80 -6.57
C THR A 4 -21.63 11.96 -5.94
N ASP A 5 -21.69 12.13 -4.62
CA ASP A 5 -20.93 13.18 -3.91
C ASP A 5 -19.44 12.83 -3.79
N PHE A 6 -19.05 11.58 -4.08
CA PHE A 6 -17.68 11.09 -3.94
C PHE A 6 -17.01 10.85 -5.30
N ALA A 7 -15.75 11.28 -5.42
CA ALA A 7 -14.98 11.20 -6.66
C ALA A 7 -14.47 9.79 -7.01
N PHE A 8 -14.40 8.88 -6.03
CA PHE A 8 -13.82 7.55 -6.20
C PHE A 8 -14.61 6.49 -5.43
N HIS A 9 -14.71 5.30 -6.01
CA HIS A 9 -15.34 4.14 -5.41
C HIS A 9 -14.52 2.89 -5.75
N HIS A 10 -14.33 2.02 -4.76
CA HIS A 10 -13.70 0.73 -4.96
C HIS A 10 -14.62 -0.39 -4.44
N GLN A 11 -14.80 -1.44 -5.23
CA GLN A 11 -15.63 -2.58 -4.86
C GLN A 11 -14.76 -3.73 -4.36
N PHE A 12 -15.08 -4.22 -3.17
CA PHE A 12 -14.43 -5.37 -2.57
C PHE A 12 -15.33 -6.60 -2.60
N ARG A 13 -14.73 -7.76 -2.83
CA ARG A 13 -15.39 -9.05 -2.63
C ARG A 13 -14.97 -9.61 -1.27
N VAL A 14 -15.90 -9.56 -0.32
CA VAL A 14 -15.72 -10.14 1.01
C VAL A 14 -15.65 -11.66 0.90
N ARG A 15 -14.66 -12.27 1.57
CA ARG A 15 -14.48 -13.72 1.63
C ARG A 15 -14.92 -14.26 2.99
N TRP A 16 -15.28 -15.53 3.02
CA TRP A 16 -15.73 -16.20 4.25
C TRP A 16 -14.72 -16.12 5.40
N ALA A 17 -13.42 -16.12 5.09
CA ALA A 17 -12.36 -15.99 6.09
C ALA A 17 -12.29 -14.60 6.77
N GLU A 18 -12.97 -13.59 6.22
CA GLU A 18 -12.98 -12.21 6.73
C GLU A 18 -14.19 -11.94 7.63
N THR A 19 -15.14 -12.86 7.63
CA THR A 19 -16.37 -12.81 8.42
C THR A 19 -16.28 -13.77 9.59
N ASP A 20 -16.98 -13.43 10.67
CA ASP A 20 -17.17 -14.32 11.80
C ASP A 20 -18.18 -15.43 11.50
N ALA A 21 -18.41 -16.30 12.50
CA ALA A 21 -19.38 -17.38 12.38
C ALA A 21 -20.84 -16.92 12.16
N GLN A 22 -21.14 -15.64 12.39
CA GLN A 22 -22.46 -15.03 12.18
C GLN A 22 -22.57 -14.37 10.79
N GLY A 23 -21.51 -14.37 10.00
CA GLY A 23 -21.46 -13.76 8.67
C GLY A 23 -21.25 -12.26 8.67
N ILE A 24 -20.75 -11.69 9.77
CA ILE A 24 -20.43 -10.28 9.89
C ILE A 24 -18.92 -10.09 9.75
N VAL A 25 -18.51 -9.06 9.01
CA VAL A 25 -17.10 -8.72 8.85
C VAL A 25 -16.53 -8.26 10.19
N PHE A 26 -15.38 -8.83 10.58
CA PHE A 26 -14.67 -8.40 11.78
C PHE A 26 -14.22 -6.94 11.69
N ASN A 27 -14.38 -6.18 12.77
CA ASN A 27 -14.04 -4.75 12.78
C ASN A 27 -12.58 -4.47 12.36
N ALA A 28 -11.64 -5.31 12.79
CA ALA A 28 -10.23 -5.18 12.41
C ALA A 28 -10.00 -5.18 10.89
N ARG A 29 -10.88 -5.82 10.10
CA ARG A 29 -10.75 -5.90 8.63
C ARG A 29 -11.05 -4.59 7.93
N TYR A 30 -11.73 -3.64 8.57
CA TYR A 30 -12.02 -2.35 7.95
C TYR A 30 -10.76 -1.54 7.64
N LEU A 31 -9.72 -1.65 8.46
CA LEU A 31 -8.45 -0.97 8.20
C LEU A 31 -7.71 -1.60 7.02
N ASP A 32 -7.74 -2.93 6.88
CA ASP A 32 -7.18 -3.62 5.72
C ASP A 32 -7.87 -3.15 4.41
N TYR A 33 -9.19 -3.01 4.43
CA TYR A 33 -9.94 -2.50 3.28
C TYR A 33 -9.62 -1.03 2.98
N ALA A 34 -9.42 -0.21 4.02
CA ALA A 34 -9.03 1.19 3.88
C ALA A 34 -7.65 1.32 3.21
N ASP A 35 -6.66 0.55 3.64
CA ASP A 35 -5.31 0.56 3.05
C ASP A 35 -5.33 0.18 1.56
N ILE A 36 -6.12 -0.83 1.19
CA ILE A 36 -6.28 -1.21 -0.22
C ILE A 36 -6.99 -0.10 -0.99
N ALA A 37 -8.08 0.47 -0.45
CA ALA A 37 -8.82 1.53 -1.12
C ALA A 37 -7.97 2.79 -1.33
N ILE A 38 -7.12 3.15 -0.36
CA ILE A 38 -6.16 4.25 -0.46
C ILE A 38 -5.15 3.97 -1.58
N THR A 39 -4.59 2.76 -1.61
CA THR A 39 -3.66 2.34 -2.67
C THR A 39 -4.30 2.45 -4.05
N GLU A 40 -5.52 1.96 -4.21
CA GLU A 40 -6.27 2.01 -5.47
C GLU A 40 -6.67 3.44 -5.85
N TYR A 41 -6.98 4.29 -4.87
CA TYR A 41 -7.23 5.70 -5.10
C TYR A 41 -5.99 6.41 -5.67
N TRP A 42 -4.80 6.18 -5.10
CA TRP A 42 -3.56 6.74 -5.64
C TRP A 42 -3.23 6.22 -7.03
N ARG A 43 -3.53 4.95 -7.33
CA ARG A 43 -3.44 4.39 -8.68
C ARG A 43 -4.39 5.08 -9.64
N ALA A 44 -5.64 5.29 -9.26
CA ALA A 44 -6.62 6.01 -10.08
C ALA A 44 -6.20 7.47 -10.36
N LEU A 45 -5.49 8.10 -9.43
CA LEU A 45 -4.90 9.43 -9.61
C LEU A 45 -3.61 9.43 -10.45
N ASN A 46 -3.12 8.28 -10.90
CA ASN A 46 -1.83 8.10 -11.58
C ASN A 46 -0.65 8.75 -10.82
N PHE A 47 -0.72 8.76 -9.49
CA PHE A 47 0.22 9.51 -8.65
C PHE A 47 1.67 9.04 -8.86
N ALA A 48 1.89 7.73 -8.96
CA ALA A 48 3.21 7.14 -9.19
C ALA A 48 3.80 7.48 -10.56
N GLN A 49 2.96 7.62 -11.60
CA GLN A 49 3.41 8.05 -12.92
C GLN A 49 3.76 9.55 -12.94
N LYS A 50 3.04 10.34 -12.15
CA LYS A 50 3.21 11.80 -12.08
C LYS A 50 4.47 12.25 -11.33
N TYR A 51 4.98 11.43 -10.41
CA TYR A 51 6.15 11.73 -9.57
C TYR A 51 7.16 10.57 -9.55
N PRO A 52 7.94 10.35 -10.62
CA PRO A 52 8.82 9.20 -10.75
C PRO A 52 10.00 9.19 -9.75
N ASP A 53 10.41 10.37 -9.26
CA ASP A 53 11.58 10.53 -8.37
C ASP A 53 11.26 10.19 -6.91
N THR A 54 9.97 10.04 -6.56
CA THR A 54 9.55 9.52 -5.25
C THR A 54 9.59 7.99 -5.28
N GLN A 55 10.75 7.41 -5.60
CA GLN A 55 10.98 6.00 -5.34
C GLN A 55 10.99 5.85 -3.82
N VAL A 56 10.06 5.08 -3.25
CA VAL A 56 10.14 4.62 -1.86
C VAL A 56 11.48 3.91 -1.76
N GLN A 57 12.47 4.58 -1.18
CA GLN A 57 13.81 4.02 -1.07
C GLN A 57 13.66 2.77 -0.21
N ASN A 58 13.92 1.60 -0.81
CA ASN A 58 14.12 0.39 -0.04
C ASN A 58 15.24 0.71 0.96
N PRO A 59 15.00 0.63 2.28
CA PRO A 59 16.01 0.98 3.27
C PRO A 59 17.32 0.20 3.09
N CYS A 60 17.23 -0.97 2.44
CA CYS A 60 18.35 -1.86 2.17
C CYS A 60 19.20 -1.49 0.94
N GLU A 61 18.70 -0.65 0.02
CA GLU A 61 19.42 -0.30 -1.22
C GLU A 61 20.37 0.90 -1.04
N LYS A 62 20.34 1.55 0.12
CA LYS A 62 21.15 2.74 0.42
C LYS A 62 22.49 2.46 1.13
N SER A 63 22.92 1.22 1.31
CA SER A 63 24.27 0.95 1.85
C SER A 63 25.34 0.97 0.75
N ASN A 64 25.50 2.10 0.06
CA ASN A 64 26.75 2.42 -0.64
C ASN A 64 27.61 3.29 0.27
N ASP A 65 27.92 2.77 1.46
CA ASP A 65 28.94 3.36 2.32
C ASP A 65 30.33 3.05 1.70
N PRO A 66 31.14 4.08 1.38
CA PRO A 66 32.49 3.87 0.84
C PRO A 66 33.48 3.27 1.87
N MET A 67 33.05 2.97 3.09
CA MET A 67 33.92 2.52 4.19
C MET A 67 34.18 1.00 4.25
N VAL A 68 33.48 0.17 3.45
CA VAL A 68 33.54 -1.31 3.57
C VAL A 68 34.47 -1.96 2.52
N ARG A 69 35.37 -1.21 1.87
CA ARG A 69 36.27 -1.73 0.81
C ARG A 69 37.77 -1.58 1.08
N SER A 70 38.21 -1.80 2.31
CA SER A 70 39.65 -1.91 2.63
C SER A 70 39.95 -3.12 3.51
N HIS A 71 39.85 -4.33 2.95
CA HIS A 71 40.60 -5.48 3.44
C HIS A 71 41.67 -5.81 2.40
N PRO A 72 42.94 -5.40 2.60
CA PRO A 72 44.03 -5.90 1.78
C PRO A 72 44.28 -7.35 2.17
N THR A 73 43.96 -8.27 1.27
CA THR A 73 44.44 -9.65 1.36
C THR A 73 45.94 -9.61 1.10
N GLY A 74 46.73 -9.90 2.14
CA GLY A 74 48.14 -10.25 2.02
C GLY A 74 48.33 -11.69 1.57
#